data_AF-A0A2V5QRY3-F1
#
_entry.id   AF-A0A2V5QRY3-F1
#
_cell.length_a   1.000
_cell.length_b   1.000
_cell.length_c   1.000
_cell.angle_alpha   90.00
_cell.angle_beta   90.00
_cell.angle_gamma   90.00
#
_symmetry.space_group_name_H-M   'P 1'
#
loop_
_entity.id
_entity.type
_entity.pdbx_description
1 polymer ?
#
loop_
_entity_poly.entity_id
_entity_poly.type
_entity_poly.pdbx_seq_one_letter_code
_entity_poly.pdbx_strand_id
1 'polypeptide(L)'
;MTMQHTAIFISALFAGHVLYAAPTERSLSPSRQFVIYGSDAALRGAVSDLAERTKANLLVLLRQRDNWTVPIVVNLQPQQANLPEVPPAGLRFSQTGFGLKLQLDLTISQNLDVSLVERELLRAILLEMIYRKESHIATGTVFVEPPDWLLDGVLALAPGRDRGYLVEALTAANKSVPREAFLRQHPGLLDSAGRVLYRAYSFALVQMLIDGRDGPVRLAQYIGHLSDASNEPLANLKAHFPFLVGDAEGSWQLSLHRLRNFQTYQLLTFAESERRLDELLRVKVSEANKPAKAAALDELAQRKISPSEKMALSQLSRDLLVLIAQANPVLRPIAREYQQSVALLARGKRRGIAKRLSHLHATRKQLAARMSDIDDYMNWFEATQIKNGSGNFTDYLKAADQSQLSASKRHDPLSVYVDALEDQFEN
;
A
#
# COMPACT_ATOMS: atom_id res chain seq x y z
N MET A 1 -10.16 -35.64 86.62
CA MET A 1 -9.15 -34.79 85.96
C MET A 1 -9.00 -35.29 84.54
N THR A 2 -9.60 -34.57 83.58
CA THR A 2 -8.92 -33.76 82.53
C THR A 2 -8.58 -34.63 81.31
N MET A 3 -8.99 -34.33 80.08
CA MET A 3 -9.72 -33.22 79.49
C MET A 3 -10.34 -33.74 78.18
N GLN A 4 -11.59 -33.36 77.92
CA GLN A 4 -12.27 -33.54 76.64
C GLN A 4 -11.69 -32.56 75.62
N HIS A 5 -11.30 -33.04 74.44
CA HIS A 5 -11.05 -32.18 73.28
C HIS A 5 -12.15 -32.42 72.25
N THR A 6 -13.15 -31.53 72.30
CA THR A 6 -14.13 -31.29 71.24
C THR A 6 -13.41 -30.81 69.98
N ALA A 7 -13.37 -31.65 68.95
CA ALA A 7 -12.98 -31.25 67.61
C ALA A 7 -14.21 -30.70 66.86
N ILE A 8 -14.23 -29.38 66.69
CA ILE A 8 -15.25 -28.67 65.92
C ILE A 8 -14.90 -28.84 64.42
N PHE A 9 -15.73 -29.60 63.70
CA PHE A 9 -15.67 -29.67 62.24
C PHE A 9 -16.26 -28.39 61.66
N ILE A 10 -15.40 -27.49 61.16
CA ILE A 10 -15.82 -26.34 60.34
C ILE A 10 -15.71 -26.75 58.88
N SER A 11 -16.84 -27.12 58.31
CA SER A 11 -17.02 -27.38 56.87
C SER A 11 -16.97 -26.05 56.12
N ALA A 12 -15.78 -25.62 55.70
CA ALA A 12 -15.64 -24.50 54.78
C ALA A 12 -15.95 -24.97 53.36
N LEU A 13 -17.16 -24.66 52.89
CA LEU A 13 -17.56 -24.73 51.48
C LEU A 13 -16.71 -23.73 50.67
N PHE A 14 -15.55 -24.17 50.19
CA PHE A 14 -14.86 -23.49 49.09
C PHE A 14 -15.57 -23.85 47.78
N ALA A 15 -16.61 -23.09 47.45
CA ALA A 15 -17.08 -22.97 46.08
C ALA A 15 -15.99 -22.25 45.27
N GLY A 16 -15.00 -23.01 44.81
CA GLY A 16 -14.05 -22.54 43.82
C GLY A 16 -14.83 -22.26 42.54
N HIS A 17 -15.11 -20.99 42.27
CA HIS A 17 -15.36 -20.53 40.91
C HIS A 17 -14.10 -20.80 40.10
N VAL A 18 -14.02 -22.00 39.53
CA VAL A 18 -13.21 -22.25 38.36
C VAL A 18 -13.81 -21.33 37.30
N LEU A 19 -13.18 -20.15 37.12
CA LEU A 19 -13.26 -19.44 35.86
C LEU A 19 -12.74 -20.41 34.82
N TYR A 20 -13.64 -21.21 34.27
CA TYR A 20 -13.44 -21.94 33.04
C TYR A 20 -13.18 -20.84 32.00
N ALA A 21 -11.91 -20.49 31.81
CA ALA A 21 -11.50 -19.86 30.58
C ALA A 21 -11.91 -20.86 29.51
N ALA A 22 -12.98 -20.55 28.78
CA ALA A 22 -13.43 -21.37 27.66
C ALA A 22 -12.19 -21.65 26.78
N PRO A 23 -11.95 -22.90 26.37
CA PRO A 23 -10.79 -23.21 25.55
C PRO A 23 -10.81 -22.29 24.33
N THR A 24 -9.81 -21.43 24.21
CA THR A 24 -9.72 -20.50 23.09
C THR A 24 -9.65 -21.34 21.83
N GLU A 25 -10.67 -21.22 21.00
CA GLU A 25 -10.73 -21.93 19.73
C GLU A 25 -9.51 -21.56 18.89
N ARG A 26 -8.95 -22.57 18.22
CA ARG A 26 -7.75 -22.41 17.41
C ARG A 26 -7.95 -22.90 15.98
N SER A 27 -7.31 -22.20 15.05
CA SER A 27 -7.18 -22.62 13.66
C SER A 27 -5.70 -22.81 13.32
N LEU A 28 -5.40 -23.82 12.51
CA LEU A 28 -4.06 -24.07 11.98
C LEU A 28 -4.04 -23.66 10.52
N SER A 29 -2.99 -22.96 10.12
CA SER A 29 -2.80 -22.60 8.72
C SER A 29 -2.43 -23.84 7.87
N PRO A 30 -2.66 -23.82 6.55
CA PRO A 30 -2.28 -24.88 5.64
C PRO A 30 -0.83 -25.34 5.76
N SER A 31 0.12 -24.41 5.94
CA SER A 31 1.54 -24.77 6.13
C SER A 31 1.87 -25.26 7.53
N ARG A 32 0.93 -25.14 8.47
CA ARG A 32 1.07 -25.40 9.91
C ARG A 32 2.06 -24.49 10.63
N GLN A 33 2.55 -23.43 9.97
CA GLN A 33 3.43 -22.47 10.61
C GLN A 33 2.65 -21.54 11.55
N PHE A 34 1.42 -21.16 11.17
CA PHE A 34 0.62 -20.23 11.95
C PHE A 34 -0.43 -20.97 12.77
N VAL A 35 -0.47 -20.67 14.07
CA VAL A 35 -1.48 -21.17 15.01
C VAL A 35 -2.27 -19.98 15.52
N ILE A 36 -3.53 -19.87 15.13
CA ILE A 36 -4.34 -18.68 15.38
C ILE A 36 -5.37 -18.98 16.45
N TYR A 37 -5.32 -18.27 17.57
CA TYR A 37 -6.28 -18.31 18.66
C TYR A 37 -7.21 -17.11 18.59
N GLY A 38 -8.50 -17.33 18.84
CA GLY A 38 -9.50 -16.26 18.87
C GLY A 38 -10.91 -16.83 18.96
N SER A 39 -11.91 -16.02 19.30
CA SER A 39 -13.29 -16.49 19.42
C SER A 39 -14.02 -16.60 18.07
N ASP A 40 -13.65 -15.80 17.06
CA ASP A 40 -14.35 -15.75 15.76
C ASP A 40 -13.64 -16.61 14.69
N ALA A 41 -14.33 -17.65 14.21
CA ALA A 41 -13.82 -18.57 13.19
C ALA A 41 -13.55 -17.91 11.83
N ALA A 42 -14.39 -16.96 11.39
CA ALA A 42 -14.22 -16.28 10.12
C ALA A 42 -12.99 -15.37 10.16
N LEU A 43 -12.80 -14.65 11.27
CA LEU A 43 -11.62 -13.82 11.49
C LEU A 43 -10.34 -14.65 11.59
N ARG A 44 -10.37 -15.80 12.29
CA ARG A 44 -9.23 -16.75 12.33
C ARG A 44 -8.87 -17.21 10.91
N GLY A 45 -9.87 -17.53 10.08
CA GLY A 45 -9.67 -17.88 8.67
C GLY A 45 -9.02 -16.76 7.85
N ALA A 46 -9.54 -15.54 7.96
CA ALA A 46 -9.00 -14.38 7.24
C ALA A 46 -7.55 -14.05 7.62
N VAL A 47 -7.21 -14.10 8.91
CA VAL A 47 -5.83 -13.90 9.39
C VAL A 47 -4.91 -15.04 8.93
N SER A 48 -5.41 -16.28 8.89
CA SER A 48 -4.67 -17.42 8.34
C SER A 48 -4.33 -17.22 6.87
N ASP A 49 -5.31 -16.82 6.08
CA ASP A 49 -5.13 -16.58 4.65
C ASP A 49 -4.17 -15.43 4.40
N LEU A 50 -4.26 -14.34 5.18
CA LEU A 50 -3.33 -13.23 5.09
C LEU A 50 -1.90 -13.67 5.44
N ALA A 51 -1.71 -14.41 6.53
CA ALA A 51 -0.40 -14.90 6.94
C ALA A 51 0.26 -15.80 5.88
N GLU A 52 -0.50 -16.74 5.31
CA GLU A 52 0.00 -17.61 4.23
C GLU A 52 0.33 -16.82 2.96
N ARG A 53 -0.52 -15.85 2.58
CA ARG A 53 -0.24 -14.99 1.41
C ARG A 53 1.00 -14.13 1.62
N THR A 54 1.15 -13.50 2.79
CA THR A 54 2.33 -12.68 3.13
C THR A 54 3.60 -13.50 3.07
N LYS A 55 3.59 -14.72 3.64
CA LYS A 55 4.71 -15.63 3.56
C LYS A 55 5.00 -16.09 2.13
N ALA A 56 3.97 -16.50 1.39
CA ALA A 56 4.13 -16.94 0.00
C ALA A 56 4.75 -15.84 -0.87
N ASN A 57 4.29 -14.59 -0.72
CA ASN A 57 4.84 -13.43 -1.40
C ASN A 57 6.32 -13.23 -1.07
N LEU A 58 6.71 -13.30 0.21
CA LEU A 58 8.10 -13.21 0.64
C LEU A 58 8.97 -14.34 0.07
N LEU A 59 8.49 -15.60 0.15
CA LEU A 59 9.25 -16.75 -0.34
C LEU A 59 9.46 -16.70 -1.86
N VAL A 60 8.45 -16.26 -2.62
CA VAL A 60 8.56 -16.02 -4.07
C VAL A 60 9.59 -14.93 -4.36
N LEU A 61 9.52 -13.81 -3.63
CA LEU A 61 10.46 -12.69 -3.74
C LEU A 61 11.92 -13.15 -3.52
N LEU A 62 12.14 -13.97 -2.49
CA LEU A 62 13.45 -14.50 -2.10
C LEU A 62 13.88 -15.74 -2.90
N ARG A 63 12.99 -16.29 -3.74
CA ARG A 63 13.16 -17.57 -4.43
C ARG A 63 13.53 -18.73 -3.49
N GLN A 64 12.91 -18.74 -2.31
CA GLN A 64 13.11 -19.77 -1.29
C GLN A 64 11.95 -20.77 -1.28
N ARG A 65 12.23 -21.98 -0.82
CA ARG A 65 11.18 -22.96 -0.50
C ARG A 65 10.66 -22.71 0.91
N ASP A 66 9.46 -23.18 1.17
CA ASP A 66 8.91 -23.14 2.52
C ASP A 66 9.59 -24.20 3.41
N ASN A 67 10.39 -23.74 4.37
CA ASN A 67 11.20 -24.57 5.27
C ASN A 67 11.29 -23.94 6.66
N TRP A 68 10.18 -23.36 7.12
CA TRP A 68 10.04 -22.84 8.48
C TRP A 68 10.32 -23.94 9.52
N THR A 69 10.85 -23.55 10.69
CA THR A 69 11.13 -24.49 11.79
C THR A 69 10.40 -24.12 13.08
N VAL A 70 10.10 -22.83 13.27
CA VAL A 70 9.43 -22.31 14.47
C VAL A 70 8.00 -21.89 14.12
N PRO A 71 6.98 -22.39 14.84
CA PRO A 71 5.61 -21.93 14.66
C PRO A 71 5.42 -20.50 15.18
N ILE A 72 4.56 -19.75 14.51
CA ILE A 72 4.15 -18.40 14.89
C ILE A 72 2.74 -18.49 15.47
N VAL A 73 2.62 -18.17 16.76
CA VAL A 73 1.33 -18.13 17.46
C VAL A 73 0.72 -16.75 17.28
N VAL A 74 -0.52 -16.67 16.79
CA VAL A 74 -1.25 -15.41 16.63
C VAL A 74 -2.45 -15.42 17.56
N ASN A 75 -2.53 -14.45 18.48
CA ASN A 75 -3.65 -14.32 19.41
C ASN A 75 -4.52 -13.13 19.02
N LEU A 76 -5.77 -13.39 18.67
CA LEU A 76 -6.77 -12.39 18.36
C LEU A 76 -7.53 -12.05 19.66
N GLN A 77 -7.27 -10.88 20.21
CA GLN A 77 -7.86 -10.41 21.45
C GLN A 77 -8.89 -9.33 21.16
N PRO A 78 -10.13 -9.42 21.66
CA PRO A 78 -11.11 -8.34 21.51
C PRO A 78 -10.64 -7.10 22.27
N GLN A 79 -10.87 -5.92 21.70
CA GLN A 79 -10.63 -4.66 22.41
C GLN A 79 -11.49 -4.61 23.68
N GLN A 80 -10.85 -4.46 24.84
CA GLN A 80 -11.55 -4.38 26.14
C GLN A 80 -11.71 -2.91 26.55
N ALA A 81 -12.94 -2.50 26.82
CA ALA A 81 -13.28 -1.09 27.13
C ALA A 81 -12.67 -0.55 28.44
N ASN A 82 -12.17 -1.43 29.33
CA ASN A 82 -11.76 -1.08 30.70
C ASN A 82 -10.26 -1.32 30.98
N LEU A 83 -9.45 -1.63 29.96
CA LEU A 83 -8.00 -1.79 30.12
C LEU A 83 -7.25 -0.56 29.56
N PRO A 84 -6.03 -0.25 30.06
CA PRO A 84 -5.17 0.76 29.44
C PRO A 84 -5.01 0.47 27.94
N GLU A 85 -4.81 1.52 27.13
CA GLU A 85 -4.65 1.40 25.67
C GLU A 85 -3.60 0.34 25.32
N VAL A 86 -4.08 -0.87 24.98
CA VAL A 86 -3.24 -1.96 24.48
C VAL A 86 -2.90 -1.62 23.04
N PRO A 87 -1.63 -1.76 22.61
CA PRO A 87 -1.27 -1.52 21.23
C PRO A 87 -2.13 -2.39 20.28
N PRO A 88 -2.49 -1.86 19.09
CA PRO A 88 -3.31 -2.59 18.13
C PRO A 88 -2.67 -3.90 17.66
N ALA A 89 -1.33 -3.96 17.67
CA ALA A 89 -0.58 -5.19 17.48
C ALA A 89 0.66 -5.17 18.39
N GLY A 90 0.98 -6.31 18.98
CA GLY A 90 2.14 -6.51 19.84
C GLY A 90 2.81 -7.84 19.53
N LEU A 91 3.98 -7.80 18.90
CA LEU A 91 4.78 -9.00 18.67
C LEU A 91 5.71 -9.23 19.86
N ARG A 92 5.60 -10.42 20.45
CA ARG A 92 6.45 -10.93 21.52
C ARG A 92 7.35 -12.02 20.95
N PHE A 93 8.65 -11.79 21.06
CA PHE A 93 9.66 -12.78 20.73
C PHE A 93 10.39 -13.18 22.01
N SER A 94 10.45 -14.49 22.27
CA SER A 94 11.02 -15.02 23.52
C SER A 94 11.57 -16.42 23.29
N GLN A 95 12.49 -16.84 24.15
CA GLN A 95 12.95 -18.22 24.20
C GLN A 95 12.38 -18.90 25.43
N THR A 96 11.85 -20.10 25.24
CA THR A 96 11.37 -20.97 26.33
C THR A 96 12.32 -22.16 26.47
N GLY A 97 12.18 -22.95 27.55
CA GLY A 97 12.93 -24.21 27.69
C GLY A 97 12.72 -25.22 26.55
N PHE A 98 11.72 -24.99 25.69
CA PHE A 98 11.39 -25.81 24.51
C PHE A 98 11.82 -25.18 23.17
N GLY A 99 12.56 -24.06 23.21
CA GLY A 99 13.02 -23.35 22.02
C GLY A 99 12.35 -21.98 21.83
N LEU A 100 12.56 -21.41 20.64
CA LEU A 100 12.04 -20.09 20.28
C LEU A 100 10.51 -20.08 20.22
N LYS A 101 9.93 -19.02 20.76
CA LYS A 101 8.49 -18.76 20.74
C LYS A 101 8.24 -17.39 20.14
N LEU A 102 7.60 -17.39 18.97
CA LEU A 102 7.08 -16.22 18.27
C LEU A 102 5.59 -16.11 18.58
N GLN A 103 5.17 -15.03 19.24
CA GLN A 103 3.77 -14.78 19.58
C GLN A 103 3.38 -13.38 19.13
N LEU A 104 2.42 -13.28 18.22
CA LEU A 104 1.81 -12.03 17.77
C LEU A 104 0.45 -11.84 18.44
N ASP A 105 0.33 -10.85 19.31
CA ASP A 105 -0.94 -10.46 19.91
C ASP A 105 -1.57 -9.34 19.05
N LEU A 106 -2.77 -9.57 18.51
CA LEU A 106 -3.52 -8.60 17.70
C LEU A 106 -4.78 -8.19 18.45
N THR A 107 -4.94 -6.89 18.64
CA THR A 107 -6.14 -6.32 19.24
C THR A 107 -7.18 -6.07 18.16
N ILE A 108 -8.28 -6.80 18.22
CA ILE A 108 -9.40 -6.71 17.28
C ILE A 108 -10.32 -5.58 17.72
N SER A 109 -10.24 -4.48 16.98
CA SER A 109 -11.17 -3.35 17.06
C SER A 109 -12.04 -3.30 15.81
N GLN A 110 -13.12 -2.49 15.83
CA GLN A 110 -13.97 -2.28 14.67
C GLN A 110 -13.20 -1.68 13.46
N ASN A 111 -12.07 -1.02 13.72
CA ASN A 111 -11.20 -0.37 12.74
C ASN A 111 -9.85 -1.08 12.62
N LEU A 112 -9.86 -2.43 12.52
CA LEU A 112 -8.64 -3.21 12.35
C LEU A 112 -7.90 -2.78 11.07
N ASP A 113 -6.68 -2.24 11.23
CA ASP A 113 -5.80 -1.91 10.11
C ASP A 113 -5.13 -3.18 9.58
N VAL A 114 -5.63 -3.69 8.46
CA VAL A 114 -5.11 -4.88 7.79
C VAL A 114 -3.65 -4.69 7.37
N SER A 115 -3.24 -3.47 7.01
CA SER A 115 -1.86 -3.17 6.61
C SER A 115 -0.89 -3.31 7.78
N LEU A 116 -1.33 -2.92 8.98
CA LEU A 116 -0.59 -3.13 10.21
C LEU A 116 -0.47 -4.62 10.54
N VAL A 117 -1.57 -5.37 10.46
CA VAL A 117 -1.57 -6.82 10.71
C VAL A 117 -0.60 -7.53 9.77
N GLU A 118 -0.66 -7.20 8.47
CA GLU A 118 0.24 -7.77 7.47
C GLU A 118 1.70 -7.42 7.73
N ARG A 119 1.99 -6.18 8.15
CA ARG A 119 3.34 -5.76 8.54
C ARG A 119 3.87 -6.59 9.71
N GLU A 120 3.07 -6.78 10.76
CA GLU A 120 3.50 -7.53 11.93
C GLU A 120 3.61 -9.04 11.64
N LEU A 121 2.76 -9.58 10.77
CA LEU A 121 2.92 -10.95 10.26
C LEU A 121 4.24 -11.10 9.49
N LEU A 122 4.56 -10.16 8.59
CA LEU A 122 5.84 -10.16 7.88
C LEU A 122 7.02 -10.05 8.85
N ARG A 123 6.92 -9.20 9.88
CA ARG A 123 7.93 -9.05 10.92
C ARG A 123 8.17 -10.35 11.67
N ALA A 124 7.10 -11.07 12.05
CA ALA A 124 7.20 -12.38 12.68
C ALA A 124 7.85 -13.44 11.78
N ILE A 125 7.50 -13.45 10.49
CA ILE A 125 8.12 -14.36 9.50
C ILE A 125 9.61 -14.05 9.34
N LEU A 126 9.99 -12.77 9.24
CA LEU A 126 11.39 -12.38 9.13
C LEU A 126 12.18 -12.73 10.39
N LEU A 127 11.63 -12.52 11.59
CA LEU A 127 12.27 -12.97 12.83
C LEU A 127 12.48 -14.48 12.87
N GLU A 128 11.51 -15.26 12.39
CA GLU A 128 11.72 -16.71 12.21
C GLU A 128 12.88 -16.99 11.27
N MET A 129 12.98 -16.29 10.14
CA MET A 129 14.07 -16.48 9.17
C MET A 129 15.44 -16.07 9.71
N ILE A 130 15.51 -14.98 10.47
CA ILE A 130 16.74 -14.48 11.11
C ILE A 130 17.28 -15.53 12.07
N TYR A 131 16.40 -16.03 12.96
CA TYR A 131 16.79 -16.93 14.05
C TYR A 131 16.64 -18.42 13.73
N ARG A 132 16.26 -18.78 12.50
CA ARG A 132 15.91 -20.16 12.10
C ARG A 132 16.98 -21.19 12.42
N LYS A 133 18.25 -20.81 12.25
CA LYS A 133 19.42 -21.68 12.41
C LYS A 133 20.02 -21.62 13.81
N GLU A 134 19.50 -20.78 14.69
CA GLU A 134 20.04 -20.60 16.03
C GLU A 134 19.44 -21.63 16.99
N SER A 135 20.29 -22.54 17.45
CA SER A 135 19.91 -23.61 18.38
C SER A 135 19.95 -23.16 19.85
N HIS A 136 20.69 -22.08 20.16
CA HIS A 136 20.82 -21.56 21.50
C HIS A 136 21.05 -20.05 21.49
N ILE A 137 20.07 -19.30 21.97
CA ILE A 137 20.21 -17.87 22.27
C ILE A 137 20.50 -17.75 23.76
N ALA A 138 21.42 -16.86 24.14
CA ALA A 138 21.70 -16.65 25.56
C ALA A 138 20.53 -15.94 26.23
N THR A 139 20.23 -16.31 27.48
CA THR A 139 19.19 -15.63 28.26
C THR A 139 19.61 -14.17 28.48
N GLY A 140 18.72 -13.23 28.13
CA GLY A 140 18.99 -11.79 28.21
C GLY A 140 19.62 -11.18 26.94
N THR A 141 19.81 -11.96 25.87
CA THR A 141 20.20 -11.40 24.57
C THR A 141 19.10 -10.49 24.02
N VAL A 142 19.49 -9.29 23.58
CA VAL A 142 18.59 -8.39 22.85
C VAL A 142 18.44 -8.91 21.43
N PHE A 143 17.21 -9.17 21.01
CA PHE A 143 16.93 -9.67 19.68
C PHE A 143 17.09 -8.57 18.63
N VAL A 144 17.68 -8.92 17.50
CA VAL A 144 17.83 -8.06 16.34
C VAL A 144 16.51 -8.10 15.56
N GLU A 145 15.87 -6.94 15.47
CA GLU A 145 14.65 -6.76 14.71
C GLU A 145 14.95 -6.58 13.22
N PRO A 146 14.07 -7.08 12.31
CA PRO A 146 14.22 -6.79 10.89
C PRO A 146 14.10 -5.27 10.67
N PRO A 147 14.99 -4.66 9.86
CA PRO A 147 14.92 -3.23 9.58
C PRO A 147 13.59 -2.80 8.95
N ASP A 148 13.09 -1.63 9.31
CA ASP A 148 11.81 -1.12 8.78
C ASP A 148 11.80 -1.01 7.26
N TRP A 149 12.91 -0.60 6.63
CA TRP A 149 13.00 -0.51 5.18
C TRP A 149 12.80 -1.87 4.50
N LEU A 150 13.18 -2.96 5.16
CA LEU A 150 12.97 -4.31 4.63
C LEU A 150 11.49 -4.67 4.70
N LEU A 151 10.83 -4.38 5.83
CA LEU A 151 9.38 -4.58 5.99
C LEU A 151 8.60 -3.79 4.93
N ASP A 152 8.80 -2.48 4.87
CA ASP A 152 8.09 -1.59 3.96
C ASP A 152 8.37 -1.92 2.49
N GLY A 153 9.63 -2.21 2.16
CA GLY A 153 10.02 -2.51 0.78
C GLY A 153 9.49 -3.86 0.29
N VAL A 154 9.51 -4.90 1.13
CA VAL A 154 8.92 -6.21 0.80
C VAL A 154 7.41 -6.11 0.61
N LEU A 155 6.71 -5.43 1.52
CA LEU A 155 5.26 -5.24 1.41
C LEU A 155 4.87 -4.48 0.13
N ALA A 156 5.64 -3.44 -0.23
CA ALA A 156 5.42 -2.68 -1.47
C ALA A 156 5.63 -3.54 -2.74
N LEU A 157 6.47 -4.58 -2.66
CA LEU A 157 6.74 -5.51 -3.76
C LEU A 157 5.78 -6.67 -3.86
N ALA A 158 4.85 -6.82 -2.91
CA ALA A 158 3.84 -7.87 -2.97
C ALA A 158 3.02 -7.79 -4.28
N PRO A 159 2.64 -8.93 -4.89
CA PRO A 159 1.82 -8.96 -6.09
C PRO A 159 0.49 -8.23 -5.90
N GLY A 160 0.04 -7.50 -6.93
CA GLY A 160 -1.25 -6.79 -6.92
C GLY A 160 -1.27 -5.47 -6.13
N ARG A 161 -0.15 -5.05 -5.52
CA ARG A 161 -0.07 -3.74 -4.86
C ARG A 161 0.00 -2.61 -5.86
N ASP A 162 -0.82 -1.58 -5.66
CA ASP A 162 -0.63 -0.31 -6.35
C ASP A 162 0.62 0.38 -5.79
N ARG A 163 1.53 0.73 -6.70
CA ARG A 163 2.80 1.40 -6.40
C ARG A 163 2.82 2.84 -6.92
N GLY A 164 1.75 3.27 -7.58
CA GLY A 164 1.64 4.60 -8.21
C GLY A 164 1.91 5.72 -7.22
N TYR A 165 1.29 5.65 -6.05
CA TYR A 165 1.46 6.65 -5.00
C TYR A 165 2.90 6.71 -4.43
N LEU A 166 3.62 5.59 -4.39
CA LEU A 166 5.03 5.56 -3.96
C LEU A 166 5.93 6.20 -5.02
N VAL A 167 5.68 5.90 -6.30
CA VAL A 167 6.43 6.51 -7.41
C VAL A 167 6.14 8.00 -7.51
N GLU A 168 4.90 8.42 -7.28
CA GLU A 168 4.50 9.83 -7.21
C GLU A 168 5.23 10.54 -6.06
N ALA A 169 5.30 9.93 -4.87
CA ALA A 169 6.05 10.47 -3.75
C ALA A 169 7.55 10.64 -4.08
N LEU A 170 8.17 9.68 -4.77
CA LEU A 170 9.55 9.81 -5.25
C LEU A 170 9.71 10.95 -6.25
N THR A 171 8.71 11.20 -7.09
CA THR A 171 8.74 12.22 -8.15
C THR A 171 8.51 13.61 -7.57
N ALA A 172 7.60 13.75 -6.60
CA ALA A 172 7.34 14.98 -5.89
C ALA A 172 8.51 15.41 -4.98
N ALA A 173 9.35 14.45 -4.53
CA ALA A 173 10.54 14.73 -3.76
C ALA A 173 11.58 15.51 -4.57
N ASN A 174 11.61 16.83 -4.37
CA ASN A 174 12.43 17.80 -5.10
C ASN A 174 13.96 17.58 -4.94
N LYS A 175 14.38 16.84 -3.90
CA LYS A 175 15.77 16.42 -3.66
C LYS A 175 15.80 14.93 -3.32
N SER A 176 16.63 14.16 -4.02
CA SER A 176 16.91 12.78 -3.65
C SER A 176 17.68 12.75 -2.32
N VAL A 177 17.19 11.97 -1.35
CA VAL A 177 17.92 11.73 -0.10
C VAL A 177 19.10 10.78 -0.38
N PRO A 178 20.33 11.09 0.09
CA PRO A 178 21.45 10.16 0.00
C PRO A 178 21.14 8.83 0.69
N ARG A 179 21.63 7.71 0.15
CA ARG A 179 21.25 6.40 0.67
C ARG A 179 21.57 6.22 2.15
N GLU A 180 22.75 6.66 2.60
CA GLU A 180 23.18 6.54 4.00
C GLU A 180 22.29 7.36 4.94
N ALA A 181 21.78 8.50 4.47
CA ALA A 181 20.86 9.33 5.24
C ALA A 181 19.50 8.62 5.38
N PHE A 182 18.99 8.03 4.29
CA PHE A 182 17.78 7.23 4.30
C PHE A 182 17.88 6.03 5.26
N LEU A 183 18.97 5.25 5.19
CA LEU A 183 19.16 4.05 6.01
C LEU A 183 19.28 4.32 7.52
N ARG A 184 19.49 5.58 7.91
CA ARG A 184 19.54 6.03 9.33
C ARG A 184 18.21 6.64 9.81
N GLN A 185 17.22 6.81 8.93
CA GLN A 185 15.92 7.36 9.31
C GLN A 185 15.13 6.35 10.13
N HIS A 186 14.42 6.86 11.15
CA HIS A 186 13.51 6.09 11.96
C HIS A 186 12.08 6.47 11.57
N PRO A 187 11.31 5.59 10.89
CA PRO A 187 10.00 5.93 10.35
C PRO A 187 8.97 6.30 11.43
N GLY A 188 9.15 5.83 12.67
CA GLY A 188 8.31 6.20 13.80
C GLY A 188 8.38 7.68 14.20
N LEU A 189 9.44 8.39 13.80
CA LEU A 189 9.64 9.82 14.06
C LEU A 189 9.23 10.72 12.90
N LEU A 190 8.81 10.13 11.77
CA LEU A 190 8.43 10.86 10.57
C LEU A 190 6.93 11.22 10.59
N ASP A 191 6.61 12.34 9.97
CA ASP A 191 5.23 12.75 9.70
C ASP A 191 4.58 11.86 8.62
N SER A 192 3.30 12.09 8.31
CA SER A 192 2.57 11.28 7.32
C SER A 192 3.25 11.27 5.95
N ALA A 193 3.65 12.44 5.45
CA ALA A 193 4.32 12.59 4.16
C ALA A 193 5.72 11.93 4.17
N GLY A 194 6.50 12.14 5.23
CA GLY A 194 7.81 11.51 5.43
C GLY A 194 7.72 9.99 5.49
N ARG A 195 6.69 9.42 6.12
CA ARG A 195 6.45 7.97 6.14
C ARG A 195 6.15 7.40 4.76
N VAL A 196 5.35 8.10 3.94
CA VAL A 196 5.09 7.69 2.55
C VAL A 196 6.39 7.73 1.74
N LEU A 197 7.19 8.78 1.89
CA LEU A 197 8.47 8.89 1.19
C LEU A 197 9.48 7.83 1.66
N TYR A 198 9.52 7.51 2.96
CA TYR A 198 10.32 6.43 3.51
C TYR A 198 9.93 5.07 2.92
N ARG A 199 8.62 4.78 2.82
CA ARG A 199 8.11 3.56 2.16
C ARG A 199 8.54 3.51 0.69
N ALA A 200 8.53 4.65 0.01
CA ALA A 200 8.91 4.73 -1.39
C ALA A 200 10.42 4.48 -1.60
N TYR A 201 11.27 5.00 -0.72
CA TYR A 201 12.70 4.68 -0.69
C TYR A 201 12.98 3.23 -0.30
N SER A 202 12.20 2.68 0.63
CA SER A 202 12.28 1.28 1.06
C SER A 202 11.97 0.32 -0.11
N PHE A 203 10.89 0.61 -0.83
CA PHE A 203 10.54 -0.05 -2.10
C PHE A 203 11.70 0.02 -3.10
N ALA A 204 12.24 1.22 -3.34
CA ALA A 204 13.34 1.41 -4.29
C ALA A 204 14.60 0.63 -3.91
N LEU A 205 14.91 0.57 -2.61
CA LEU A 205 16.06 -0.17 -2.10
C LEU A 205 15.87 -1.68 -2.30
N VAL A 206 14.76 -2.25 -1.84
CA VAL A 206 14.52 -3.70 -1.97
C VAL A 206 14.47 -4.12 -3.44
N GLN A 207 13.83 -3.33 -4.31
CA GLN A 207 13.82 -3.57 -5.75
C GLN A 207 15.25 -3.58 -6.32
N MET A 208 16.09 -2.61 -5.95
CA MET A 208 17.49 -2.55 -6.37
C MET A 208 18.30 -3.76 -5.90
N LEU A 209 18.08 -4.24 -4.67
CA LEU A 209 18.77 -5.43 -4.12
C LEU A 209 18.37 -6.72 -4.87
N ILE A 210 17.11 -6.83 -5.29
CA ILE A 210 16.57 -7.98 -6.00
C ILE A 210 16.97 -8.01 -7.47
N ASP A 211 17.02 -6.85 -8.13
CA ASP A 211 17.37 -6.73 -9.55
C ASP A 211 18.85 -7.04 -9.82
N GLY A 212 19.69 -7.07 -8.79
CA GLY A 212 21.09 -7.48 -8.87
C GLY A 212 21.28 -8.96 -9.21
N ARG A 213 22.49 -9.33 -9.65
CA ARG A 213 22.85 -10.74 -9.88
C ARG A 213 22.72 -11.53 -8.57
N ASP A 214 21.94 -12.61 -8.62
CA ASP A 214 21.60 -13.44 -7.47
C ASP A 214 20.93 -12.66 -6.32
N GLY A 215 20.30 -11.51 -6.63
CA GLY A 215 19.69 -10.59 -5.67
C GLY A 215 18.76 -11.28 -4.64
N PRO A 216 17.77 -12.07 -5.06
CA PRO A 216 16.89 -12.82 -4.16
C PRO A 216 17.64 -13.72 -3.16
N VAL A 217 18.66 -14.43 -3.65
CA VAL A 217 19.45 -15.36 -2.83
C VAL A 217 20.33 -14.60 -1.85
N ARG A 218 20.95 -13.50 -2.28
CA ARG A 218 21.74 -12.61 -1.42
C ARG A 218 20.89 -11.95 -0.34
N LEU A 219 19.67 -11.53 -0.68
CA LEU A 219 18.74 -10.97 0.30
C LEU A 219 18.31 -12.01 1.34
N ALA A 220 18.05 -13.26 0.92
CA ALA A 220 17.77 -14.35 1.84
C ALA A 220 18.96 -14.66 2.76
N GLN A 221 20.19 -14.64 2.23
CA GLN A 221 21.42 -14.80 3.01
C GLN A 221 21.60 -13.65 4.00
N TYR A 222 21.39 -12.41 3.57
CA TYR A 222 21.46 -11.23 4.44
C TYR A 222 20.49 -11.37 5.63
N ILE A 223 19.22 -11.72 5.36
CA ILE A 223 18.21 -11.93 6.40
C ILE A 223 18.68 -13.00 7.41
N GLY A 224 19.19 -14.13 6.92
CA GLY A 224 19.66 -15.22 7.78
C GLY A 224 20.94 -14.96 8.57
N HIS A 225 21.64 -13.84 8.33
CA HIS A 225 22.83 -13.41 9.10
C HIS A 225 22.61 -12.03 9.75
N LEU A 226 21.36 -11.60 9.92
CA LEU A 226 21.05 -10.34 10.59
C LEU A 226 21.35 -10.41 12.09
N SER A 227 21.15 -11.56 12.72
CA SER A 227 21.46 -11.76 14.14
C SER A 227 22.96 -11.74 14.42
N ASP A 228 23.79 -12.16 13.47
CA ASP A 228 25.25 -12.09 13.52
C ASP A 228 25.81 -10.69 13.24
N ALA A 229 24.96 -9.73 12.85
CA ALA A 229 25.40 -8.41 12.45
C ALA A 229 26.08 -7.68 13.61
N SER A 230 27.26 -7.13 13.34
CA SER A 230 27.87 -6.14 14.25
C SER A 230 26.95 -4.91 14.39
N ASN A 231 27.22 -4.06 15.38
CA ASN A 231 26.49 -2.82 15.66
C ASN A 231 26.46 -1.81 14.48
N GLU A 232 27.00 -2.14 13.31
CA GLU A 232 26.93 -1.36 12.07
C GLU A 232 26.09 -2.07 10.99
N PRO A 233 24.76 -1.80 10.93
CA PRO A 233 23.86 -2.42 9.95
C PRO A 233 24.28 -2.23 8.48
N LEU A 234 24.95 -1.12 8.18
CA LEU A 234 25.46 -0.79 6.85
C LEU A 234 26.64 -1.67 6.43
N ALA A 235 27.49 -2.07 7.37
CA ALA A 235 28.64 -2.93 7.08
C ALA A 235 28.17 -4.32 6.66
N ASN A 236 27.18 -4.88 7.37
CA ASN A 236 26.58 -6.18 7.04
C ASN A 236 25.89 -6.13 5.65
N LEU A 237 25.13 -5.08 5.37
CA LEU A 237 24.50 -4.91 4.06
C LEU A 237 25.53 -4.85 2.92
N LYS A 238 26.63 -4.11 3.10
CA LYS A 238 27.72 -4.02 2.11
C LYS A 238 28.44 -5.36 1.89
N ALA A 239 28.60 -6.16 2.95
CA ALA A 239 29.22 -7.48 2.84
C ALA A 239 28.43 -8.44 1.94
N HIS A 240 27.09 -8.40 2.01
CA HIS A 240 26.22 -9.27 1.21
C HIS A 240 25.98 -8.77 -0.22
N PHE A 241 26.08 -7.46 -0.44
CA PHE A 241 25.82 -6.81 -1.72
C PHE A 241 27.05 -5.99 -2.19
N PRO A 242 28.01 -6.63 -2.89
CA PRO A 242 29.26 -5.98 -3.31
C PRO A 242 29.08 -4.74 -4.20
N PHE A 243 27.98 -4.65 -4.96
CA PHE A 243 27.69 -3.47 -5.77
C PHE A 243 27.44 -2.21 -4.92
N LEU A 244 27.14 -2.37 -3.62
CA LEU A 244 27.02 -1.27 -2.66
C LEU A 244 28.37 -0.75 -2.12
N VAL A 245 29.49 -1.37 -2.49
CA VAL A 245 30.85 -0.92 -2.11
C VAL A 245 31.45 0.01 -3.16
N GLY A 246 31.08 -0.14 -4.44
CA GLY A 246 31.56 0.67 -5.56
C GLY A 246 30.86 2.03 -5.69
N ASP A 247 30.42 2.41 -6.90
CA ASP A 247 29.58 3.60 -7.13
C ASP A 247 28.14 3.36 -6.65
N ALA A 248 28.05 3.27 -5.34
CA ALA A 248 26.90 2.80 -4.64
C ALA A 248 25.82 3.90 -4.59
N GLU A 249 26.24 5.16 -4.48
CA GLU A 249 25.34 6.32 -4.55
C GLU A 249 24.90 6.59 -5.99
N GLY A 250 25.77 6.45 -7.00
CA GLY A 250 25.35 6.55 -8.40
C GLY A 250 24.36 5.45 -8.79
N SER A 251 24.56 4.22 -8.32
CA SER A 251 23.61 3.10 -8.49
C SER A 251 22.26 3.38 -7.82
N TRP A 252 22.28 3.97 -6.62
CA TRP A 252 21.09 4.41 -5.91
C TRP A 252 20.32 5.47 -6.70
N GLN A 253 21.00 6.55 -7.14
CA GLN A 253 20.37 7.60 -7.92
C GLN A 253 19.81 7.07 -9.26
N LEU A 254 20.53 6.16 -9.93
CA LEU A 254 20.06 5.53 -11.15
C LEU A 254 18.79 4.68 -10.90
N SER A 255 18.73 3.94 -9.79
CA SER A 255 17.53 3.19 -9.40
C SER A 255 16.33 4.12 -9.19
N LEU A 256 16.52 5.21 -8.44
CA LEU A 256 15.47 6.21 -8.22
C LEU A 256 15.01 6.86 -9.52
N HIS A 257 15.94 7.18 -10.43
CA HIS A 257 15.59 7.72 -11.75
C HIS A 257 14.78 6.73 -12.59
N ARG A 258 15.15 5.43 -12.60
CA ARG A 258 14.38 4.39 -13.31
C ARG A 258 12.96 4.27 -12.76
N LEU A 259 12.80 4.31 -11.44
CA LEU A 259 11.49 4.22 -10.79
C LEU A 259 10.62 5.45 -11.03
N ARG A 260 11.17 6.66 -10.94
CA ARG A 260 10.49 7.90 -11.34
C ARG A 260 10.03 7.84 -12.80
N ASN A 261 10.86 7.27 -13.66
CA ASN A 261 10.55 7.09 -15.08
C ASN A 261 9.61 5.90 -15.34
N PHE A 262 9.31 5.04 -14.36
CA PHE A 262 8.45 3.86 -14.55
C PHE A 262 6.99 4.25 -14.84
N GLN A 263 6.53 5.42 -14.34
CA GLN A 263 5.26 6.04 -14.78
C GLN A 263 5.23 6.38 -16.28
N THR A 264 6.38 6.43 -16.96
CA THR A 264 6.46 6.64 -18.41
C THR A 264 6.12 5.36 -19.19
N TYR A 265 6.23 4.18 -18.56
CA TYR A 265 6.01 2.87 -19.19
C TYR A 265 4.71 2.18 -18.76
N GLN A 266 4.05 2.67 -17.70
CA GLN A 266 2.70 2.24 -17.36
C GLN A 266 1.74 2.89 -18.37
N LEU A 267 1.13 2.06 -19.21
CA LEU A 267 0.12 2.55 -20.15
C LEU A 267 -1.03 3.12 -19.35
N LEU A 268 -1.40 4.36 -19.65
CA LEU A 268 -2.62 4.98 -19.14
C LEU A 268 -3.80 4.08 -19.47
N THR A 269 -4.75 3.97 -18.53
CA THR A 269 -6.06 3.38 -18.81
C THR A 269 -6.74 4.14 -19.95
N PHE A 270 -7.79 3.56 -20.53
CA PHE A 270 -8.53 4.25 -21.58
C PHE A 270 -9.09 5.59 -21.08
N ALA A 271 -9.71 5.61 -19.90
CA ALA A 271 -10.27 6.81 -19.29
C ALA A 271 -9.21 7.90 -19.03
N GLU A 272 -8.05 7.53 -18.48
CA GLU A 272 -6.96 8.49 -18.25
C GLU A 272 -6.37 9.03 -19.56
N SER A 273 -6.22 8.16 -20.57
CA SER A 273 -5.73 8.54 -21.90
C SER A 273 -6.69 9.52 -22.57
N GLU A 274 -8.00 9.28 -22.44
CA GLU A 274 -9.08 10.10 -22.99
C GLU A 274 -9.12 11.48 -22.33
N ARG A 275 -9.10 11.51 -20.99
CA ARG A 275 -9.06 12.74 -20.20
C ARG A 275 -7.85 13.60 -20.55
N ARG A 276 -6.67 13.00 -20.60
CA ARG A 276 -5.41 13.72 -20.88
C ARG A 276 -5.33 14.20 -22.32
N LEU A 277 -5.89 13.45 -23.27
CA LEU A 277 -6.08 13.92 -24.63
C LEU A 277 -7.04 15.13 -24.67
N ASP A 278 -8.13 15.11 -23.90
CA ASP A 278 -9.06 16.24 -23.84
C ASP A 278 -8.41 17.52 -23.30
N GLU A 279 -7.64 17.38 -22.22
CA GLU A 279 -6.91 18.48 -21.59
C GLU A 279 -5.89 19.09 -22.56
N LEU A 280 -5.16 18.27 -23.31
CA LEU A 280 -4.20 18.74 -24.31
C LEU A 280 -4.89 19.46 -25.48
N LEU A 281 -6.04 18.97 -25.95
CA LEU A 281 -6.77 19.57 -27.06
C LEU A 281 -7.43 20.91 -26.71
N ARG A 282 -7.58 21.23 -25.42
CA ARG A 282 -7.98 22.56 -24.93
C ARG A 282 -6.80 23.51 -24.98
N VAL A 283 -6.43 23.95 -26.19
CA VAL A 283 -5.27 24.81 -26.43
C VAL A 283 -5.42 26.14 -25.69
N LYS A 284 -4.61 26.33 -24.64
CA LYS A 284 -4.46 27.62 -23.95
C LYS A 284 -3.39 28.43 -24.68
N VAL A 285 -3.80 29.45 -25.43
CA VAL A 285 -2.87 30.39 -26.06
C VAL A 285 -2.73 31.60 -25.16
N SER A 286 -1.54 31.78 -24.59
CA SER A 286 -1.16 33.01 -23.88
C SER A 286 -0.43 33.93 -24.85
N GLU A 287 -0.95 35.13 -25.06
CA GLU A 287 -0.21 36.22 -25.71
C GLU A 287 0.38 37.14 -24.64
N ALA A 288 1.56 37.72 -24.91
CA ALA A 288 2.11 38.76 -24.06
C ALA A 288 1.10 39.92 -23.96
N ASN A 289 0.67 40.24 -22.73
CA ASN A 289 -0.33 41.25 -22.34
C ASN A 289 -1.83 40.92 -22.46
N LYS A 290 -2.26 39.65 -22.64
CA LYS A 290 -3.69 39.27 -22.49
C LYS A 290 -3.88 37.95 -21.74
N PRO A 291 -4.98 37.78 -20.98
CA PRO A 291 -5.28 36.51 -20.33
C PRO A 291 -5.44 35.39 -21.36
N ALA A 292 -4.98 34.19 -21.01
CA ALA A 292 -4.98 33.03 -21.89
C ALA A 292 -6.41 32.73 -22.39
N LYS A 293 -6.62 32.81 -23.71
CA LYS A 293 -7.90 32.45 -24.32
C LYS A 293 -7.82 31.00 -24.77
N ALA A 294 -8.71 30.16 -24.24
CA ALA A 294 -8.86 28.80 -24.75
C ALA A 294 -9.48 28.89 -26.14
N ALA A 295 -8.73 28.47 -27.17
CA ALA A 295 -9.22 28.39 -28.54
C ALA A 295 -9.38 26.92 -28.91
N ALA A 296 -10.56 26.53 -29.39
CA ALA A 296 -10.78 25.18 -29.87
C ALA A 296 -9.95 24.93 -31.15
N LEU A 297 -9.42 23.71 -31.30
CA LEU A 297 -8.59 23.34 -32.44
C LEU A 297 -9.30 23.55 -33.79
N ASP A 298 -10.62 23.39 -33.79
CA ASP A 298 -11.48 23.59 -34.97
C ASP A 298 -11.57 25.06 -35.39
N GLU A 299 -11.58 25.99 -34.43
CA GLU A 299 -11.56 27.43 -34.71
C GLU A 299 -10.21 27.85 -35.30
N LEU A 300 -9.12 27.29 -34.78
CA LEU A 300 -7.77 27.53 -35.30
C LEU A 300 -7.59 26.97 -36.71
N ALA A 301 -8.29 25.89 -37.06
CA ALA A 301 -8.27 25.32 -38.41
C ALA A 301 -8.99 26.20 -39.46
N GLN A 302 -9.93 27.05 -39.03
CA GLN A 302 -10.75 27.89 -39.92
C GLN A 302 -10.13 29.27 -40.21
N ARG A 303 -9.23 29.76 -39.34
CA ARG A 303 -8.64 31.11 -39.47
C ARG A 303 -7.15 31.13 -39.76
N LYS A 304 -6.61 32.33 -40.03
CA LYS A 304 -5.17 32.53 -40.16
C LYS A 304 -4.51 32.50 -38.78
N ILE A 305 -3.59 31.56 -38.59
CA ILE A 305 -2.87 31.30 -37.34
C ILE A 305 -1.77 32.35 -37.12
N SER A 306 -1.73 32.98 -35.95
CA SER A 306 -0.73 33.96 -35.53
C SER A 306 0.62 33.30 -35.17
N PRO A 307 1.73 34.07 -35.06
CA PRO A 307 3.03 33.52 -34.65
C PRO A 307 3.03 32.87 -33.26
N SER A 308 2.31 33.46 -32.29
CA SER A 308 2.12 32.91 -30.93
C SER A 308 1.35 31.59 -30.96
N GLU A 309 0.28 31.53 -31.74
CA GLU A 309 -0.52 30.31 -31.94
C GLU A 309 0.29 29.20 -32.64
N LYS A 310 1.16 29.53 -33.59
CA LYS A 310 2.06 28.54 -34.22
C LYS A 310 3.03 27.91 -33.21
N MET A 311 3.56 28.71 -32.29
CA MET A 311 4.42 28.19 -31.21
C MET A 311 3.62 27.28 -30.26
N ALA A 312 2.40 27.69 -29.88
CA ALA A 312 1.51 26.87 -29.06
C ALA A 312 1.15 25.53 -29.75
N LEU A 313 0.84 25.55 -31.05
CA LEU A 313 0.56 24.34 -31.82
C LEU A 313 1.80 23.44 -31.97
N SER A 314 2.99 24.03 -32.09
CA SER A 314 4.25 23.27 -32.13
C SER A 314 4.53 22.59 -30.79
N GLN A 315 4.24 23.27 -29.67
CA GLN A 315 4.33 22.69 -28.34
C GLN A 315 3.31 21.57 -28.14
N LEU A 316 2.05 21.82 -28.49
CA LEU A 316 0.99 20.82 -28.45
C LEU A 316 1.33 19.57 -29.26
N SER A 317 1.92 19.73 -30.45
CA SER A 317 2.39 18.60 -31.25
C SER A 317 3.45 17.77 -30.53
N ARG A 318 4.34 18.38 -29.73
CA ARG A 318 5.33 17.65 -28.92
C ARG A 318 4.67 16.94 -27.74
N ASP A 319 3.77 17.61 -27.05
CA ASP A 319 3.05 17.04 -25.91
C ASP A 319 2.17 15.84 -26.32
N LEU A 320 1.56 15.90 -27.50
CA LEU A 320 0.84 14.76 -28.09
C LEU A 320 1.77 13.58 -28.42
N LEU A 321 3.01 13.81 -28.84
CA LEU A 321 3.97 12.72 -29.06
C LEU A 321 4.34 12.01 -27.75
N VAL A 322 4.46 12.76 -26.65
CA VAL A 322 4.66 12.19 -25.31
C VAL A 322 3.44 11.38 -24.89
N LEU A 323 2.23 11.92 -25.06
CA LEU A 323 0.99 11.19 -24.77
C LEU A 323 0.90 9.88 -25.56
N ILE A 324 1.24 9.86 -26.84
CA ILE A 324 1.17 8.64 -27.69
C ILE A 324 2.02 7.50 -27.12
N ALA A 325 3.17 7.79 -26.51
CA ALA A 325 4.01 6.78 -25.90
C ALA A 325 3.34 6.11 -24.68
N GLN A 326 2.58 6.89 -23.91
CA GLN A 326 1.94 6.49 -22.64
C GLN A 326 0.48 6.06 -22.81
N ALA A 327 -0.19 6.45 -23.89
CA ALA A 327 -1.63 6.24 -24.07
C ALA A 327 -1.99 4.76 -24.24
N ASN A 328 -3.22 4.45 -23.84
CA ASN A 328 -3.88 3.17 -24.08
C ASN A 328 -3.74 2.77 -25.57
N PRO A 329 -3.37 1.51 -25.89
CA PRO A 329 -3.11 1.08 -27.26
C PRO A 329 -4.22 1.42 -28.26
N VAL A 330 -5.48 1.38 -27.84
CA VAL A 330 -6.65 1.63 -28.69
C VAL A 330 -6.80 3.12 -29.03
N LEU A 331 -6.35 4.03 -28.17
CA LEU A 331 -6.41 5.48 -28.41
C LEU A 331 -5.21 6.01 -29.21
N ARG A 332 -4.09 5.26 -29.27
CA ARG A 332 -2.85 5.70 -29.95
C ARG A 332 -3.04 6.13 -31.41
N PRO A 333 -3.82 5.41 -32.26
CA PRO A 333 -4.04 5.83 -33.64
C PRO A 333 -4.74 7.20 -33.71
N ILE A 334 -5.77 7.42 -32.88
CA ILE A 334 -6.53 8.67 -32.83
C ILE A 334 -5.64 9.83 -32.36
N ALA A 335 -4.87 9.63 -31.29
CA ALA A 335 -3.93 10.63 -30.78
C ALA A 335 -2.86 11.00 -31.82
N ARG A 336 -2.37 10.02 -32.60
CA ARG A 336 -1.42 10.24 -33.70
C ARG A 336 -2.02 11.07 -34.83
N GLU A 337 -3.29 10.87 -35.16
CA GLU A 337 -3.96 11.68 -36.17
C GLU A 337 -4.23 13.13 -35.72
N TYR A 338 -4.55 13.35 -34.45
CA TYR A 338 -4.58 14.69 -33.87
C TYR A 338 -3.21 15.36 -33.95
N GLN A 339 -2.14 14.64 -33.57
CA GLN A 339 -0.77 15.15 -33.65
C GLN A 339 -0.39 15.57 -35.07
N GLN A 340 -0.69 14.75 -36.07
CA GLN A 340 -0.44 15.08 -37.48
C GLN A 340 -1.21 16.32 -37.93
N SER A 341 -2.49 16.44 -37.52
CA SER A 341 -3.33 17.60 -37.85
C SER A 341 -2.79 18.88 -37.21
N VAL A 342 -2.40 18.83 -35.94
CA VAL A 342 -1.75 19.94 -35.21
C VAL A 342 -0.42 20.34 -35.87
N ALA A 343 0.43 19.37 -36.24
CA ALA A 343 1.71 19.64 -36.89
C ALA A 343 1.53 20.30 -38.27
N LEU A 344 0.49 19.94 -39.02
CA LEU A 344 0.16 20.60 -40.29
C LEU A 344 -0.33 22.04 -40.06
N LEU A 345 -1.18 22.26 -39.05
CA LEU A 345 -1.64 23.60 -38.66
C LEU A 345 -0.48 24.50 -38.22
N ALA A 346 0.46 23.98 -37.43
CA ALA A 346 1.67 24.71 -37.02
C ALA A 346 2.52 25.16 -38.23
N ARG A 347 2.57 24.33 -39.28
CA ARG A 347 3.22 24.64 -40.57
C ARG A 347 2.38 25.55 -41.48
N GLY A 348 1.18 25.95 -41.06
CA GLY A 348 0.28 26.82 -41.80
C GLY A 348 -0.55 26.13 -42.89
N LYS A 349 -0.51 24.80 -42.99
CA LYS A 349 -1.35 24.02 -43.90
C LYS A 349 -2.72 23.82 -43.25
N ARG A 350 -3.81 24.23 -43.93
CA ARG A 350 -5.19 24.19 -43.37
C ARG A 350 -6.19 23.36 -44.18
N ARG A 351 -5.87 23.05 -45.44
CA ARG A 351 -6.81 22.40 -46.36
C ARG A 351 -7.23 21.03 -45.83
N GLY A 352 -8.53 20.84 -45.63
CA GLY A 352 -9.12 19.56 -45.21
C GLY A 352 -8.96 19.21 -43.73
N ILE A 353 -8.27 20.03 -42.92
CA ILE A 353 -8.01 19.70 -41.51
C ILE A 353 -9.28 19.79 -40.67
N ALA A 354 -10.14 20.79 -40.88
CA ALA A 354 -11.41 20.90 -40.17
C ALA A 354 -12.29 19.64 -40.35
N LYS A 355 -12.36 19.09 -41.58
CA LYS A 355 -13.09 17.85 -41.86
C LYS A 355 -12.43 16.63 -41.20
N ARG A 356 -11.11 16.60 -41.12
CA ARG A 356 -10.37 15.52 -40.45
C ARG A 356 -10.57 15.55 -38.94
N LEU A 357 -10.53 16.73 -38.33
CA LEU A 357 -10.77 16.93 -36.89
C LEU A 357 -12.20 16.55 -36.51
N SER A 358 -13.20 16.92 -37.31
CA SER A 358 -14.60 16.54 -37.04
C SER A 358 -14.81 15.04 -37.11
N HIS A 359 -14.20 14.37 -38.10
CA HIS A 359 -14.22 12.90 -38.18
C HIS A 359 -13.53 12.24 -36.99
N LEU A 360 -12.33 12.73 -36.60
CA LEU A 360 -11.62 12.23 -35.42
C LEU A 360 -12.41 12.39 -34.14
N HIS A 361 -13.10 13.52 -33.98
CA HIS A 361 -13.96 13.77 -32.82
C HIS A 361 -15.11 12.76 -32.76
N ALA A 362 -15.77 12.49 -33.89
CA ALA A 362 -16.84 11.49 -33.97
C ALA A 362 -16.32 10.07 -33.64
N THR A 363 -15.18 9.68 -34.22
CA THR A 363 -14.56 8.37 -33.97
C THR A 363 -14.12 8.21 -32.52
N ARG A 364 -13.51 9.25 -31.93
CA ARG A 364 -13.15 9.28 -30.50
C ARG A 364 -14.37 9.10 -29.62
N LYS A 365 -15.47 9.80 -29.92
CA LYS A 365 -16.72 9.71 -29.15
C LYS A 365 -17.34 8.32 -29.21
N GLN A 366 -17.36 7.69 -30.40
CA GLN A 366 -17.85 6.32 -30.56
C GLN A 366 -16.98 5.31 -29.80
N LEU A 367 -15.66 5.48 -29.85
CA LEU A 367 -14.74 4.61 -29.12
C LEU A 367 -14.91 4.76 -27.60
N ALA A 368 -15.07 5.99 -27.11
CA ALA A 368 -15.30 6.25 -25.70
C ALA A 368 -16.60 5.61 -25.18
N ALA A 369 -17.68 5.72 -25.96
CA ALA A 369 -18.94 5.06 -25.62
C ALA A 369 -18.77 3.53 -25.50
N ARG A 370 -18.13 2.89 -26.49
CA ARG A 370 -17.88 1.43 -26.45
C ARG A 370 -17.02 1.00 -25.27
N MET A 371 -16.00 1.77 -24.93
CA MET A 371 -15.15 1.45 -23.78
C MET A 371 -15.90 1.62 -22.46
N SER A 372 -16.77 2.62 -22.35
CA SER A 372 -17.68 2.76 -21.21
C SER A 372 -18.61 1.57 -21.11
N ASP A 373 -19.22 1.11 -22.22
CA ASP A 373 -20.10 -0.06 -22.22
C ASP A 373 -19.36 -1.33 -21.75
N ILE A 374 -18.08 -1.48 -22.12
CA ILE A 374 -17.22 -2.58 -21.67
C ILE A 374 -16.95 -2.47 -20.17
N ASP A 375 -16.55 -1.29 -19.69
CA ASP A 375 -16.28 -1.06 -18.27
C ASP A 375 -17.56 -1.28 -17.43
N ASP A 376 -18.72 -0.82 -17.90
CA ASP A 376 -20.02 -1.02 -17.26
C ASP A 376 -20.42 -2.51 -17.21
N TYR A 377 -20.18 -3.24 -18.30
CA TYR A 377 -20.39 -4.69 -18.33
C TYR A 377 -19.46 -5.41 -17.35
N MET A 378 -18.17 -5.04 -17.32
CA MET A 378 -17.20 -5.61 -16.37
C MET A 378 -17.62 -5.30 -14.94
N ASN A 379 -17.98 -4.06 -14.62
CA ASN A 379 -18.48 -3.65 -13.31
C ASN A 379 -19.75 -4.42 -12.92
N TRP A 380 -20.70 -4.58 -13.83
CA TRP A 380 -21.91 -5.40 -13.59
C TRP A 380 -21.55 -6.86 -13.34
N PHE A 381 -20.63 -7.44 -14.11
CA PHE A 381 -20.17 -8.81 -13.92
C PHE A 381 -19.44 -8.98 -12.59
N GLU A 382 -18.58 -8.04 -12.21
CA GLU A 382 -17.93 -8.02 -10.89
C GLU A 382 -18.95 -7.90 -9.76
N ALA A 383 -19.96 -7.04 -9.91
CA ALA A 383 -20.96 -6.81 -8.88
C ALA A 383 -21.95 -7.98 -8.70
N THR A 384 -22.25 -8.70 -9.79
CA THR A 384 -23.35 -9.69 -9.79
C THR A 384 -22.90 -11.14 -9.90
N GLN A 385 -21.73 -11.41 -10.50
CA GLN A 385 -21.27 -12.77 -10.80
C GLN A 385 -19.99 -13.16 -10.05
N ILE A 386 -19.22 -12.21 -9.53
CA ILE A 386 -18.05 -12.52 -8.71
C ILE A 386 -18.47 -12.83 -7.28
N LYS A 387 -18.18 -14.06 -6.84
CA LYS A 387 -18.49 -14.55 -5.49
C LYS A 387 -17.62 -13.92 -4.39
N ASN A 388 -16.48 -13.32 -4.75
CA ASN A 388 -15.51 -12.70 -3.84
C ASN A 388 -15.09 -11.32 -4.37
N GLY A 389 -15.72 -10.23 -3.89
CA GLY A 389 -15.44 -8.86 -4.35
C GLY A 389 -14.02 -8.36 -4.06
N SER A 390 -13.55 -7.37 -4.83
CA SER A 390 -12.17 -6.85 -4.83
C SER A 390 -11.73 -6.07 -3.58
N GLY A 391 -12.64 -5.81 -2.63
CA GLY A 391 -12.32 -5.16 -1.35
C GLY A 391 -12.01 -3.66 -1.41
N ASN A 392 -11.94 -3.05 -2.60
CA ASN A 392 -11.46 -1.66 -2.77
C ASN A 392 -12.41 -0.57 -2.25
N PHE A 393 -13.71 -0.85 -2.12
CA PHE A 393 -14.72 0.13 -1.71
C PHE A 393 -15.14 0.01 -0.23
N THR A 394 -14.56 -0.94 0.52
CA THR A 394 -14.91 -1.13 1.93
C THR A 394 -14.65 0.12 2.76
N ASP A 395 -13.60 0.89 2.43
CA ASP A 395 -13.21 2.06 3.21
C ASP A 395 -14.09 3.28 2.91
N TYR A 396 -14.60 3.40 1.67
CA TYR A 396 -15.56 4.45 1.32
C TYR A 396 -16.95 4.20 1.93
N LEU A 397 -17.42 2.95 1.87
CA LEU A 397 -18.68 2.56 2.52
C LEU A 397 -18.61 2.76 4.04
N LYS A 398 -17.47 2.44 4.66
CA LYS A 398 -17.21 2.75 6.08
C LYS A 398 -17.25 4.25 6.38
N ALA A 399 -16.68 5.10 5.53
CA ALA A 399 -16.70 6.55 5.74
C ALA A 399 -18.12 7.14 5.61
N ALA A 400 -18.92 6.64 4.67
CA ALA A 400 -20.32 7.03 4.50
C ALA A 400 -21.18 6.61 5.71
N ASP A 401 -21.05 5.35 6.16
CA ASP A 401 -21.73 4.87 7.37
C ASP A 401 -21.27 5.64 8.62
N GLN A 402 -19.98 5.97 8.72
CA GLN A 402 -19.45 6.80 9.81
C GLN A 402 -20.02 8.21 9.78
N SER A 403 -20.26 8.83 8.62
CA SER A 403 -20.90 10.15 8.53
C SER A 403 -22.38 10.15 8.96
N GLN A 404 -23.10 9.05 8.74
CA GLN A 404 -24.46 8.87 9.24
C GLN A 404 -24.48 8.55 10.74
N LEU A 405 -23.46 7.86 11.24
CA LEU A 405 -23.29 7.53 12.66
C LEU A 405 -22.65 8.65 13.49
N SER A 406 -22.00 9.64 12.87
CA SER A 406 -21.30 10.74 13.54
C SER A 406 -22.09 12.04 13.67
N ALA A 407 -23.41 11.98 13.51
CA ALA A 407 -24.29 12.87 14.26
C ALA A 407 -24.24 12.47 15.75
N SER A 408 -23.09 12.70 16.39
CA SER A 408 -22.95 12.65 17.84
C SER A 408 -23.93 13.68 18.39
N LYS A 409 -25.00 13.21 19.03
CA LYS A 409 -25.90 14.06 19.83
C LYS A 409 -25.02 14.78 20.83
N ARG A 410 -24.74 16.05 20.56
CA ARG A 410 -23.96 16.88 21.47
C ARG A 410 -24.79 17.00 22.74
N HIS A 411 -24.26 16.55 23.87
CA HIS A 411 -24.90 16.74 25.17
C HIS A 411 -24.41 18.03 25.83
N ASP A 412 -24.31 19.11 25.06
CA ASP A 412 -24.10 20.43 25.64
C ASP A 412 -25.46 21.02 26.09
N PRO A 413 -25.48 21.94 27.06
CA PRO A 413 -26.72 22.46 27.62
C PRO A 413 -27.64 23.14 26.59
N LEU A 414 -27.07 23.59 25.47
CA LEU A 414 -27.82 24.18 24.35
C LEU A 414 -28.49 23.11 23.48
N SER A 415 -27.81 22.01 23.18
CA SER A 415 -28.36 20.91 22.38
C SER A 415 -29.46 20.18 23.14
N VAL A 416 -29.35 20.04 24.47
CA VAL A 416 -30.44 19.49 25.30
C VAL A 416 -31.69 20.38 25.28
N TYR A 417 -31.52 21.70 25.20
CA TYR A 417 -32.64 22.64 25.08
C TYR A 417 -33.29 22.59 23.69
N VAL A 418 -32.49 22.40 22.64
CA VAL A 418 -32.99 22.28 21.25
C VAL A 418 -33.70 20.95 21.04
N ASP A 419 -33.14 19.83 21.51
CA ASP A 419 -33.78 18.51 21.45
C ASP A 419 -35.13 18.50 22.22
N ALA A 420 -35.18 19.18 23.38
CA ALA A 420 -36.42 19.31 24.16
C ALA A 420 -37.48 20.21 23.50
N LEU A 421 -37.09 21.13 22.62
CA LEU A 421 -38.01 21.90 21.79
C LEU A 421 -38.51 21.08 20.61
N GLU A 422 -37.65 20.27 19.99
CA GLU A 422 -38.01 19.42 18.84
C GLU A 422 -39.08 18.38 19.23
N ASP A 423 -38.96 17.77 20.40
CA ASP A 423 -39.97 16.86 20.97
C ASP A 423 -41.32 17.55 21.29
N GLN A 424 -41.34 18.89 21.44
CA GLN A 424 -42.58 19.66 21.66
C GLN A 424 -43.30 20.05 20.35
N PHE A 425 -42.61 19.99 19.21
CA PHE A 425 -43.20 20.31 17.89
C PHE A 425 -43.65 19.06 17.12
N GLU A 426 -43.24 17.85 17.53
CA GLU A 426 -43.67 16.58 16.92
C GLU A 426 -44.91 15.92 17.58
N ASN A 427 -45.63 16.63 18.47
CA ASN A 427 -46.95 16.22 18.98
C ASN A 427 -48.09 17.11 18.49
#